data_AF-A0A532CI83-F1
#
_entry.id   AF-A0A532CI83-F1
#
_cell.length_a   1.000
_cell.length_b   1.000
_cell.length_c   1.000
_cell.angle_alpha   90.00
_cell.angle_beta   90.00
_cell.angle_gamma   90.00
#
_symmetry.space_group_name_H-M   'P 1'
#
loop_
_entity.id
_entity.type
_entity.pdbx_description
1 polymer ?
#
loop_
_entity_poly.entity_id
_entity_poly.type
_entity_poly.pdbx_seq_one_letter_code
_entity_poly.pdbx_strand_id
1 'polypeptide(L)' 'MALKDAIAATDIQTFYGPIKFEKEGIHYHDNVQPVPVLIQIQGGKTVAVGPKEAAAADLTYPLPAWK' A
#
# COMPACT_ATOMS: atom_id res chain seq x y z
N MET A 1 -28.10 11.76 -2.36
CA MET A 1 -27.25 11.10 -3.38
C MET A 1 -25.99 11.92 -3.68
N ALA A 2 -26.06 13.25 -3.85
CA ALA A 2 -24.89 14.09 -4.19
C ALA A 2 -23.62 13.88 -3.35
N LEU A 3 -23.72 13.78 -2.01
CA LEU A 3 -22.54 13.55 -1.15
C LEU A 3 -21.87 12.19 -1.42
N LYS A 4 -22.67 11.13 -1.54
CA LYS A 4 -22.15 9.79 -1.83
C LYS A 4 -21.48 9.75 -3.20
N ASP A 5 -22.04 10.43 -4.19
CA ASP A 5 -21.46 10.48 -5.53
C ASP A 5 -20.18 11.32 -5.56
N ALA A 6 -20.12 12.41 -4.78
CA ALA A 6 -18.90 13.20 -4.60
C ALA A 6 -17.77 12.36 -3.95
N ILE A 7 -18.07 11.58 -2.92
CA ILE A 7 -17.10 10.68 -2.28
C ILE A 7 -16.64 9.59 -3.26
N ALA A 8 -17.57 8.94 -3.97
CA ALA A 8 -17.25 7.89 -4.94
C ALA A 8 -16.44 8.40 -6.16
N ALA A 9 -16.47 9.70 -6.45
CA ALA A 9 -15.68 10.33 -7.51
C ALA A 9 -14.27 10.76 -7.04
N THR A 10 -13.93 10.56 -5.77
CA THR A 10 -12.64 10.94 -5.19
C THR A 10 -11.49 10.18 -5.87
N ASP A 11 -10.47 10.93 -6.27
CA ASP A 11 -9.18 10.43 -6.78
C ASP A 11 -8.11 11.40 -6.23
N ILE A 12 -7.52 11.07 -5.09
CA ILE A 12 -6.67 11.99 -4.32
C ILE A 12 -5.43 11.31 -3.77
N GLN A 13 -4.33 12.07 -3.70
CA GLN A 13 -3.13 11.67 -2.96
C GLN A 13 -3.22 12.13 -1.51
N THR A 14 -2.95 11.22 -0.57
CA THR A 14 -2.88 11.54 0.86
C THR A 14 -1.52 11.14 1.44
N PHE A 15 -1.29 11.46 2.72
CA PHE A 15 -0.14 10.94 3.48
C PHE A 15 -0.12 9.41 3.54
N TYR A 16 -1.28 8.76 3.57
CA TYR A 16 -1.41 7.30 3.61
C TYR A 16 -1.38 6.64 2.22
N GLY A 17 -1.12 7.42 1.16
CA GLY A 17 -1.15 6.96 -0.21
C GLY A 17 -2.36 7.44 -1.01
N PRO A 18 -2.51 6.97 -2.25
CA PRO A 18 -3.61 7.34 -3.12
C PRO A 18 -4.93 6.67 -2.67
N ILE A 19 -6.03 7.40 -2.85
CA ILE A 19 -7.39 6.93 -2.57
C ILE A 19 -8.23 7.06 -3.83
N LYS A 20 -8.86 5.95 -4.23
CA LYS A 20 -9.86 5.91 -5.30
C LYS A 20 -10.80 4.74 -5.07
N PHE A 21 -12.09 4.96 -5.26
CA PHE A 21 -13.10 3.95 -4.96
C PHE A 21 -13.54 3.18 -6.20
N GLU A 22 -13.75 1.87 -6.03
CA GLU A 22 -14.44 1.04 -7.02
C GLU A 22 -15.90 1.47 -7.14
N LYS A 23 -16.38 1.51 -8.38
CA LYS A 23 -17.70 2.02 -8.77
C LYS A 23 -18.71 0.91 -9.04
N GLU A 24 -18.26 -0.34 -9.16
CA GLU A 24 -19.12 -1.49 -9.46
C GLU A 24 -18.62 -2.83 -8.89
N GLY A 25 -19.46 -3.86 -8.96
CA GLY A 25 -19.08 -5.22 -8.57
C GLY A 25 -18.99 -5.44 -7.05
N ILE A 26 -18.34 -6.55 -6.67
CA ILE A 26 -18.28 -7.03 -5.27
C ILE A 26 -17.42 -6.15 -4.36
N HIS A 27 -16.58 -5.29 -4.95
CA HIS A 27 -15.71 -4.36 -4.25
C HIS A 27 -16.25 -2.93 -4.25
N TYR A 28 -17.52 -2.73 -4.61
CA TYR A 28 -18.15 -1.41 -4.63
C TYR A 28 -17.92 -0.67 -3.29
N HIS A 29 -17.34 0.53 -3.37
CA HIS A 29 -16.88 1.37 -2.25
C HIS A 29 -15.56 0.99 -1.57
N ASP A 30 -14.83 -0.01 -2.07
CA ASP A 30 -13.47 -0.30 -1.60
C ASP A 30 -12.45 0.68 -2.21
N ASN A 31 -11.43 1.05 -1.44
CA ASN A 31 -10.28 1.80 -1.97
C ASN A 31 -9.37 0.84 -2.76
N VAL A 32 -9.19 1.09 -4.05
CA VAL A 32 -8.47 0.19 -4.98
C VAL A 32 -7.06 0.67 -5.36
N GLN A 33 -6.61 1.81 -4.83
CA GLN A 33 -5.28 2.36 -5.09
C GLN A 33 -4.20 2.15 -4.01
N PRO A 34 -4.43 1.57 -2.80
CA PRO A 34 -3.35 1.42 -1.83
C PRO A 34 -2.13 0.71 -2.43
N VAL A 35 -0.95 1.29 -2.23
CA VAL A 35 0.31 0.72 -2.70
C VAL A 35 0.78 -0.31 -1.68
N PRO A 36 0.90 -1.61 -2.03
CA PRO A 36 1.38 -2.62 -1.10
C PRO A 36 2.83 -2.36 -0.70
N VAL A 37 3.14 -2.50 0.59
CA VAL A 37 4.51 -2.39 1.11
C VAL A 37 5.05 -3.79 1.40
N LEU A 38 6.18 -4.12 0.80
CA LEU A 38 6.90 -5.35 1.09
C LEU A 38 7.74 -5.17 2.36
N ILE A 39 7.48 -5.99 3.37
CA ILE A 39 8.23 -6.00 4.63
C ILE A 39 9.16 -7.21 4.67
N GLN A 40 10.41 -7.01 5.11
CA GLN A 40 11.32 -8.08 5.49
C GLN A 40 11.77 -7.88 6.94
N ILE A 41 11.89 -8.97 7.70
CA ILE A 41 12.50 -8.93 9.02
C ILE A 41 14.02 -8.91 8.84
N GLN A 42 14.66 -7.82 9.25
CA GLN A 42 16.11 -7.64 9.21
C GLN A 42 16.61 -7.23 10.59
N GLY A 43 17.60 -7.96 11.13
CA GLY A 43 18.15 -7.69 12.46
C GLY A 43 17.09 -7.67 13.58
N GLY A 44 16.05 -8.50 13.47
CA GLY A 44 14.95 -8.56 14.43
C GLY A 44 13.92 -7.42 14.33
N LYS A 45 13.99 -6.57 13.30
CA LYS A 45 13.05 -5.46 13.07
C LYS A 45 12.27 -5.67 11.78
N THR A 46 11.02 -5.23 11.73
CA THR A 46 10.22 -5.15 10.50
C THR A 46 10.66 -3.94 9.67
N VAL A 47 11.20 -4.18 8.48
CA VAL A 47 11.74 -3.14 7.60
C VAL A 47 11.01 -3.16 6.26
N ALA A 48 10.58 -2.00 5.78
CA ALA A 48 10.06 -1.86 4.41
C ALA A 48 11.20 -1.99 3.41
N VAL A 49 11.08 -2.94 2.49
CA VAL A 49 12.08 -3.24 1.44
C VAL A 49 11.54 -3.06 0.02
N GLY A 50 10.29 -2.60 -0.11
CA GLY A 50 9.68 -2.26 -1.38
C GLY A 50 8.29 -1.63 -1.22
N PRO A 51 7.81 -0.86 -2.20
CA PRO A 51 8.50 -0.45 -3.43
C PRO A 51 9.64 0.53 -3.16
N LYS A 52 10.50 0.80 -4.17
CA LYS A 52 11.76 1.55 -4.00
C LYS A 52 11.57 2.93 -3.37
N GLU A 53 10.47 3.59 -3.70
CA GLU A 53 10.12 4.93 -3.22
C GLU A 53 9.74 4.95 -1.73
N ALA A 54 9.34 3.80 -1.19
CA ALA A 54 8.96 3.61 0.22
C ALA A 54 9.93 2.68 0.98
N ALA A 55 10.98 2.19 0.34
CA ALA A 55 11.93 1.26 0.92
C ALA A 55 12.86 1.97 1.91
N ALA A 56 12.98 1.43 3.11
CA ALA A 56 13.92 1.86 4.14
C ALA A 56 15.24 1.07 4.10
N ALA A 57 15.25 -0.08 3.42
CA ALA A 57 16.44 -0.89 3.16
C ALA A 57 16.26 -1.74 1.89
N ASP A 58 17.36 -2.31 1.39
CA ASP A 58 17.31 -3.28 0.29
C ASP A 58 16.78 -4.63 0.76
N LEU A 59 16.12 -5.36 -0.14
CA LEU A 59 15.74 -6.75 0.08
C LEU A 59 17.00 -7.63 0.18
N THR A 60 17.13 -8.40 1.26
CA THR A 60 18.20 -9.38 1.41
C THR A 60 17.78 -10.73 0.82
N TYR A 61 18.48 -11.19 -0.22
CA TYR A 61 18.34 -12.53 -0.79
C TYR A 61 19.68 -13.02 -1.39
N PRO A 62 20.08 -14.30 -1.19
CA PRO A 62 19.45 -15.29 -0.33
C PRO A 62 19.48 -14.86 1.14
N LEU A 63 18.53 -15.37 1.93
CA LEU A 63 18.55 -15.10 3.37
C LEU A 63 19.85 -15.62 3.97
N PRO A 64 20.52 -14.85 4.84
CA PRO A 64 21.72 -15.32 5.52
C PRO A 64 21.36 -16.54 6.37
N ALA A 65 22.30 -17.48 6.51
CA ALA A 65 22.19 -18.54 7.50
C ALA A 65 22.22 -17.88 8.88
N TRP A 66 21.05 -17.65 9.47
CA TRP A 66 20.94 -17.13 10.83
C TRP A 66 21.68 -18.09 11.77
N LYS A 67 22.62 -17.56 12.56
CA LYS A 67 23.34 -18.30 13.60
C LYS A 67 22.62 -18.19 14.93
#